data_AF-A0A9P1V391-F1
#
_entry.id   AF-A0A9P1V391-F1
#
_cell.length_a   1.000
_cell.length_b   1.000
_cell.length_c   1.000
_cell.angle_alpha   90.00
_cell.angle_beta   90.00
_cell.angle_gamma   90.00
#
_symmetry.space_group_name_H-M   'P 1'
#
loop_
_entity.id
_entity.type
_entity.pdbx_description
1 polymer ?
#
loop_
_entity_poly.entity_id
_entity_poly.type
_entity_poly.pdbx_seq_one_letter_code
_entity_poly.pdbx_strand_id
1 'polypeptide(L)'
;MSENTDYETLKAERDAAMAQVWRLVGENVVLTEKAASELSNAWLLHRAVMTIQAALHCIHGTNIYEAQCWLESIADDAELVIPPEMMLSDLQRWFDENMTGLITHAQAVEIIKAEMSATTQALNEIKARGVDEFTAKIARDLRMAGGGHGYHEEPYHEFADHIECKGGDFAASLRSNS
;
A
#
# COMPACT_ATOMS: atom_id res chain seq x y z
N MET A 1 -17.66 6.10 -42.76
CA MET A 1 -16.94 6.93 -41.76
C MET A 1 -16.90 6.31 -40.35
N SER A 2 -17.62 5.21 -40.07
CA SER A 2 -17.69 4.57 -38.73
C SER A 2 -16.46 3.74 -38.32
N GLU A 3 -15.78 3.08 -39.27
CA GLU A 3 -14.68 2.14 -39.00
C GLU A 3 -13.43 2.81 -38.41
N ASN A 4 -13.14 4.04 -38.83
CA ASN A 4 -11.94 4.75 -38.38
C ASN A 4 -12.09 5.29 -36.94
N THR A 5 -13.33 5.52 -36.49
CA THR A 5 -13.64 5.98 -35.13
C THR A 5 -13.50 4.84 -34.12
N ASP A 6 -13.88 3.62 -34.51
CA ASP A 6 -13.76 2.43 -33.65
C ASP A 6 -12.29 2.03 -33.44
N TYR A 7 -11.49 2.09 -34.50
CA TYR A 7 -10.04 1.84 -34.42
C TYR A 7 -9.31 2.83 -33.50
N GLU A 8 -9.56 4.14 -33.64
CA GLU A 8 -8.92 5.14 -32.78
C GLU A 8 -9.36 5.01 -31.32
N THR A 9 -10.60 4.57 -31.08
CA THR A 9 -11.10 4.29 -29.71
C THR A 9 -10.37 3.11 -29.09
N LEU A 10 -10.30 1.97 -29.79
CA LEU A 10 -9.57 0.78 -29.33
C LEU A 10 -8.08 1.05 -29.09
N LYS A 11 -7.48 1.89 -29.94
CA LYS A 11 -6.08 2.31 -29.79
C LYS A 11 -5.87 3.15 -28.53
N ALA A 12 -6.78 4.10 -28.25
CA ALA A 12 -6.74 4.91 -27.04
C ALA A 12 -6.93 4.06 -25.77
N GLU A 13 -7.85 3.10 -25.78
CA GLU A 13 -8.07 2.17 -24.67
C GLU A 13 -6.82 1.32 -24.40
N ARG A 14 -6.20 0.78 -25.45
CA ARG A 14 -4.94 0.06 -25.34
C ARG A 14 -3.84 0.93 -24.72
N ASP A 15 -3.70 2.18 -25.18
CA ASP A 15 -2.66 3.08 -24.68
C ASP A 15 -2.89 3.44 -23.21
N ALA A 16 -4.13 3.65 -22.80
CA ALA A 16 -4.50 3.86 -21.40
C ALA A 16 -4.20 2.62 -20.54
N ALA A 17 -4.54 1.42 -21.03
CA ALA A 17 -4.26 0.17 -20.34
C ALA A 17 -2.75 -0.06 -20.19
N MET A 18 -1.96 0.17 -21.25
CA MET A 18 -0.50 0.07 -21.19
C MET A 18 0.09 1.07 -20.19
N ALA A 19 -0.39 2.32 -20.17
CA ALA A 19 0.05 3.32 -19.20
C ALA A 19 -0.27 2.91 -17.76
N GLN A 20 -1.43 2.29 -17.50
CA GLN A 20 -1.77 1.76 -16.18
C GLN A 20 -0.85 0.59 -15.79
N VAL A 21 -0.60 -0.36 -16.71
CA VAL A 21 0.32 -1.47 -16.48
C VAL A 21 1.72 -0.96 -16.13
N TRP A 22 2.25 0.00 -16.88
CA TRP A 22 3.58 0.56 -16.61
C TRP A 22 3.67 1.24 -15.24
N ARG A 23 2.61 1.93 -14.80
CA ARG A 23 2.56 2.51 -13.45
C ARG A 23 2.59 1.44 -12.36
N LEU A 24 1.79 0.37 -12.51
CA LEU A 24 1.79 -0.76 -11.57
C LEU A 24 3.12 -1.52 -11.57
N VAL A 25 3.76 -1.68 -12.73
CA VAL A 25 5.09 -2.29 -12.83
C VAL A 25 6.12 -1.43 -12.08
N GLY A 26 6.11 -0.11 -12.30
CA GLY A 26 7.00 0.82 -11.58
C GLY A 26 6.80 0.77 -10.07
N GLU A 27 5.54 0.79 -9.61
CA GLU A 27 5.22 0.65 -8.19
C GLU A 27 5.73 -0.69 -7.62
N ASN A 28 5.51 -1.80 -8.33
CA ASN A 28 5.98 -3.12 -7.88
C ASN A 28 7.50 -3.20 -7.77
N VAL A 29 8.26 -2.58 -8.69
CA VAL A 29 9.72 -2.52 -8.60
C VAL A 29 10.15 -1.83 -7.29
N VAL A 30 9.60 -0.65 -7.02
CA VAL A 30 9.93 0.12 -5.80
C VAL A 30 9.53 -0.63 -4.54
N LEU A 31 8.33 -1.21 -4.50
CA LEU A 31 7.85 -1.98 -3.33
C LEU A 31 8.68 -3.25 -3.10
N THR A 32 9.14 -3.91 -4.17
CA THR A 32 10.00 -5.09 -4.06
C THR A 32 11.34 -4.74 -3.43
N GLU A 33 11.96 -3.62 -3.86
CA GLU A 33 13.21 -3.13 -3.26
C GLU A 33 13.03 -2.77 -1.77
N LYS A 34 11.94 -2.07 -1.43
CA LYS A 34 11.60 -1.77 -0.04
C LYS A 34 11.40 -3.04 0.78
N ALA A 35 10.62 -4.00 0.29
CA ALA A 35 10.39 -5.27 0.97
C ALA A 35 11.69 -6.08 1.16
N ALA A 36 12.58 -6.07 0.17
CA ALA A 36 13.89 -6.70 0.29
C ALA A 36 14.76 -6.04 1.37
N SER A 37 14.74 -4.70 1.46
CA SER A 37 15.43 -3.96 2.52
C SER A 37 14.87 -4.31 3.91
N GLU A 38 13.55 -4.30 4.08
CA GLU A 38 12.90 -4.68 5.34
C GLU A 38 13.20 -6.12 5.75
N LEU A 39 13.21 -7.06 4.79
CA LEU A 39 13.58 -8.44 5.04
C LEU A 39 15.04 -8.58 5.49
N SER A 40 15.97 -7.85 4.85
CA SER A 40 17.38 -7.82 5.25
C SER A 40 17.55 -7.25 6.66
N ASN A 41 16.82 -6.17 6.98
CA ASN A 41 16.84 -5.56 8.30
C ASN A 41 16.29 -6.51 9.38
N ALA A 42 15.22 -7.24 9.07
CA ALA A 42 14.66 -8.26 9.96
C ALA A 42 15.66 -9.39 10.25
N TRP A 43 16.44 -9.81 9.24
CA TRP A 43 17.52 -10.77 9.42
C TRP A 43 18.63 -10.25 10.34
N LEU A 44 19.08 -9.00 10.14
CA LEU A 44 20.07 -8.36 11.01
C LEU A 44 19.58 -8.24 12.45
N LEU A 45 18.30 -7.85 12.64
CA LEU A 45 17.68 -7.80 13.97
C LEU A 45 17.65 -9.18 14.62
N HIS A 46 17.28 -10.23 13.88
CA HIS A 46 17.27 -11.58 14.40
C HIS A 46 18.68 -12.04 14.84
N ARG A 47 19.69 -11.80 13.99
CA ARG A 47 21.10 -12.07 14.32
C ARG A 47 21.53 -11.31 15.57
N ALA A 48 21.19 -10.03 15.68
CA ALA A 48 21.51 -9.22 16.86
C ALA A 48 20.91 -9.80 18.14
N VAL A 49 19.63 -10.21 18.11
CA VAL A 49 18.98 -10.85 19.27
C VAL A 49 19.67 -12.16 19.66
N MET A 50 20.02 -13.00 18.68
CA MET A 50 20.75 -14.25 18.95
C MET A 50 22.12 -13.99 19.57
N THR A 51 22.87 -13.03 19.03
CA THR A 51 24.18 -12.63 19.55
C THR A 51 24.09 -12.10 20.99
N ILE A 52 23.10 -11.26 21.28
CA ILE A 52 22.84 -10.76 22.63
C ILE A 52 22.52 -11.92 23.58
N GLN A 53 21.68 -12.87 23.17
CA GLN A 53 21.35 -14.04 23.99
C GLN A 53 22.59 -14.91 24.27
N ALA A 54 23.45 -15.11 23.28
CA ALA A 54 24.72 -15.84 23.46
C ALA A 54 25.64 -15.11 24.46
N ALA A 55 25.80 -13.79 24.30
CA ALA A 55 26.60 -12.98 25.23
C ALA A 55 26.05 -13.02 26.66
N LEU A 56 24.73 -12.92 26.84
CA LEU A 56 24.08 -13.04 28.15
C LEU A 56 24.32 -14.42 28.78
N HIS A 57 24.29 -15.49 27.98
CA HIS A 57 24.61 -16.83 28.46
C HIS A 57 26.07 -16.92 28.96
N CYS A 58 27.01 -16.35 28.22
CA CYS A 58 28.43 -16.27 28.62
C CYS A 58 28.61 -15.47 29.91
N ILE A 59 27.91 -14.34 30.08
CA ILE A 59 27.92 -13.54 31.31
C ILE A 59 27.43 -14.35 32.51
N HIS A 60 26.31 -15.08 32.37
CA HIS A 60 25.82 -15.97 33.43
C HIS A 60 26.82 -17.07 33.78
N GLY A 61 27.59 -17.54 32.79
CA GLY A 61 28.69 -18.48 32.97
C GLY A 61 30.00 -17.84 33.46
N THR A 62 30.00 -16.54 33.81
CA THR A 62 31.18 -15.74 34.22
C THR A 62 32.28 -15.60 33.16
N ASN A 63 32.01 -15.96 31.91
CA ASN A 63 32.94 -15.81 30.80
C ASN A 63 32.71 -14.47 30.08
N ILE A 64 33.28 -13.40 30.64
CA ILE A 64 33.10 -12.03 30.12
C ILE A 64 33.80 -11.81 28.78
N TYR A 65 34.97 -12.42 28.57
CA TYR A 65 35.72 -12.30 27.31
C TYR A 65 34.90 -12.81 26.13
N GLU A 66 34.31 -13.99 26.25
CA GLU A 66 33.48 -14.56 25.18
C GLU A 66 32.23 -13.72 24.92
N ALA A 67 31.63 -13.17 25.98
CA ALA A 67 30.48 -12.27 25.85
C ALA A 67 30.83 -11.00 25.04
N GLN A 68 32.03 -10.44 25.24
CA GLN A 68 32.52 -9.29 24.48
C GLN A 68 32.71 -9.66 23.01
N CYS A 69 33.35 -10.80 22.71
CA CYS A 69 33.53 -11.25 21.32
C CYS A 69 32.20 -11.41 20.58
N TRP A 70 31.17 -11.96 21.24
CA TRP A 70 29.83 -12.02 20.66
C TRP A 70 29.28 -10.61 20.36
N LEU A 71 29.30 -9.69 21.34
CA LEU A 71 28.75 -8.34 21.16
C LEU A 71 29.51 -7.51 20.11
N GLU A 72 30.83 -7.63 20.06
CA GLU A 72 31.67 -6.95 19.05
C GLU A 72 31.37 -7.46 17.64
N SER A 73 31.13 -8.78 17.48
CA SER A 73 30.81 -9.38 16.17
C SER A 73 29.52 -8.85 15.52
N ILE A 74 28.59 -8.25 16.27
CA ILE A 74 27.43 -7.57 15.71
C ILE A 74 27.60 -6.05 15.66
N ALA A 75 28.39 -5.48 16.57
CA ALA A 75 28.68 -4.05 16.57
C ALA A 75 29.53 -3.62 15.36
N ASP A 76 30.45 -4.48 14.88
CA ASP A 76 31.26 -4.22 13.69
C ASP A 76 30.42 -4.08 12.41
N ASP A 77 29.26 -4.73 12.37
CA ASP A 77 28.32 -4.65 11.24
C ASP A 77 27.36 -3.45 11.35
N ALA A 78 27.34 -2.76 12.49
CA ALA A 78 26.45 -1.63 12.73
C ALA A 78 27.14 -0.30 12.37
N GLU A 79 26.46 0.56 11.60
CA GLU A 79 26.93 1.94 11.33
C GLU A 79 26.78 2.88 12.55
N LEU A 80 26.30 2.37 13.69
CA LEU A 80 26.03 3.13 14.89
C LEU A 80 27.27 3.16 15.81
N VAL A 81 27.93 4.32 15.86
CA VAL A 81 29.16 4.51 16.66
C VAL A 81 28.87 5.34 17.91
N ILE A 82 29.22 4.79 19.08
CA ILE A 82 29.23 5.51 20.35
C ILE A 82 30.33 6.60 20.31
N PRO A 83 30.03 7.88 20.61
CA PRO A 83 31.06 8.92 20.67
C PRO A 83 32.16 8.57 21.67
N PRO A 84 33.45 8.75 21.32
CA PRO A 84 34.58 8.33 22.15
C PRO A 84 34.67 9.09 23.48
N GLU A 85 34.10 10.29 23.55
CA GLU A 85 34.05 11.16 24.74
C GLU A 85 32.82 10.85 25.63
N MET A 86 31.99 9.87 25.27
CA MET A 86 30.72 9.60 25.95
C MET A 86 30.93 9.08 27.37
N MET A 87 30.40 9.82 28.35
CA MET A 87 30.33 9.37 29.73
C MET A 87 29.19 8.36 29.91
N LEU A 88 29.38 7.38 30.81
CA LEU A 88 28.34 6.40 31.13
C LEU A 88 27.02 7.06 31.57
N SER A 89 27.11 8.21 32.25
CA SER A 89 25.95 9.00 32.69
C SER A 89 25.09 9.54 31.55
N ASP A 90 25.65 9.69 30.35
CA ASP A 90 24.96 10.25 29.19
C ASP A 90 24.42 9.18 28.23
N LEU A 91 24.78 7.90 28.44
CA LEU A 91 24.43 6.78 27.57
C LEU A 91 22.91 6.63 27.38
N GLN A 92 22.13 6.77 28.46
CA GLN A 92 20.67 6.66 28.39
C GLN A 92 20.07 7.77 27.52
N ARG A 93 20.56 9.02 27.68
CA ARG A 93 20.09 10.15 26.89
C ARG A 93 20.40 9.94 25.40
N TRP A 94 21.63 9.53 25.09
CA TRP A 94 22.01 9.20 23.72
C TRP A 94 21.14 8.09 23.13
N PHE A 95 20.84 7.04 23.91
CA PHE A 95 19.92 5.98 23.47
C PHE A 95 18.53 6.52 23.16
N ASP A 96 17.93 7.29 24.07
CA ASP A 96 16.59 7.85 23.87
C ASP A 96 16.52 8.79 22.65
N GLU A 97 17.58 9.56 22.41
CA GLU A 97 17.72 10.42 21.22
C GLU A 97 17.80 9.58 19.93
N ASN A 98 18.55 8.47 19.93
CA ASN A 98 18.65 7.58 18.77
C ASN A 98 17.41 6.70 18.56
N MET A 99 16.55 6.57 19.57
CA MET A 99 15.27 5.87 19.48
C MET A 99 14.11 6.80 19.08
N THR A 100 14.38 8.09 18.93
CA THR A 100 13.35 9.06 18.51
C THR A 100 12.98 8.82 17.05
N GLY A 101 11.68 8.65 16.78
CA GLY A 101 11.16 8.37 15.44
C GLY A 101 10.82 6.91 15.16
N LEU A 102 10.87 6.02 16.17
CA LEU A 102 10.30 4.68 16.04
C LEU A 102 8.84 4.75 15.62
N ILE A 103 8.53 4.10 14.50
CA ILE A 103 7.17 3.94 14.04
C ILE A 103 6.56 2.68 14.66
N THR A 104 5.34 2.80 15.14
CA THR A 104 4.55 1.63 15.56
C THR A 104 4.18 0.78 14.34
N HIS A 105 3.85 -0.50 14.56
CA HIS A 105 3.36 -1.37 13.49
C HIS A 105 2.17 -0.74 12.72
N ALA A 106 1.24 -0.10 13.44
CA ALA A 106 0.11 0.58 12.82
C ALA A 106 0.55 1.75 11.91
N GLN A 107 1.52 2.56 12.35
CA GLN A 107 2.06 3.64 11.52
C GLN A 107 2.82 3.10 10.30
N ALA A 108 3.58 2.01 10.45
CA ALA A 108 4.25 1.35 9.33
C ALA A 108 3.24 0.85 8.28
N VAL A 109 2.12 0.26 8.71
CA VAL A 109 1.05 -0.17 7.80
C VAL A 109 0.48 1.00 7.00
N GLU A 110 0.22 2.15 7.63
CA GLU A 110 -0.31 3.31 6.92
C GLU A 110 0.70 3.93 5.95
N ILE A 111 1.99 3.94 6.29
CA ILE A 111 3.05 4.36 5.37
C ILE A 111 3.09 3.43 4.15
N ILE A 112 3.07 2.11 4.36
CA ILE A 112 3.10 1.13 3.26
C ILE A 112 1.87 1.30 2.35
N LYS A 113 0.68 1.50 2.92
CA LYS A 113 -0.53 1.76 2.12
C LYS A 113 -0.41 3.02 1.27
N ALA A 114 0.15 4.10 1.83
CA ALA A 114 0.36 5.35 1.08
C ALA A 114 1.32 5.18 -0.11
N GLU A 115 2.26 4.24 0.00
CA GLU A 115 3.22 3.90 -1.07
C GLU A 115 2.59 3.04 -2.19
N MET A 116 1.37 2.52 -1.99
CA MET A 116 0.61 1.73 -2.97
C MET A 116 -0.43 2.57 -3.73
N SER A 117 -0.07 3.80 -4.09
CA SER A 117 -0.98 4.78 -4.70
C SER A 117 -1.53 4.35 -6.06
N ALA A 118 -0.73 3.72 -6.93
CA ALA A 118 -1.15 3.24 -8.23
C ALA A 118 -2.07 2.02 -8.10
N THR A 119 -1.78 1.11 -7.16
CA THR A 119 -2.70 0.00 -6.83
C THR A 119 -4.01 0.52 -6.26
N THR A 120 -3.98 1.51 -5.36
CA THR A 120 -5.19 2.14 -4.80
C THR A 120 -6.05 2.78 -5.88
N GLN A 121 -5.41 3.55 -6.77
CA GLN A 121 -6.09 4.16 -7.91
C GLN A 121 -6.70 3.11 -8.85
N ALA A 122 -5.97 2.02 -9.13
CA ALA A 122 -6.48 0.93 -9.97
C ALA A 122 -7.71 0.26 -9.35
N LEU A 123 -7.70 0.01 -8.04
CA LEU A 123 -8.84 -0.56 -7.33
C LEU A 123 -10.04 0.39 -7.32
N ASN A 124 -9.82 1.69 -7.16
CA ASN A 124 -10.88 2.68 -7.18
C ASN A 124 -11.51 2.83 -8.57
N GLU A 125 -10.72 2.74 -9.65
CA GLU A 125 -11.25 2.70 -11.02
C GLU A 125 -12.10 1.43 -11.26
N ILE A 126 -11.66 0.26 -10.79
CA ILE A 126 -12.45 -0.98 -10.92
C ILE A 126 -13.79 -0.84 -10.17
N LYS A 127 -13.77 -0.29 -8.96
CA LYS A 127 -15.01 -0.03 -8.19
C LYS A 127 -15.92 0.96 -8.92
N ALA A 128 -15.36 2.04 -9.46
CA ALA A 128 -16.11 3.06 -10.20
C ALA A 128 -16.78 2.47 -11.44
N ARG A 129 -16.05 1.65 -12.22
CA ARG A 129 -16.62 0.91 -13.36
C ARG A 129 -17.73 -0.05 -12.94
N GLY A 130 -17.57 -0.77 -11.83
CA GLY A 130 -18.61 -1.63 -11.29
C GLY A 130 -19.89 -0.86 -10.93
N VAL A 131 -19.75 0.34 -10.36
CA VAL A 131 -20.87 1.26 -10.09
C VAL A 131 -21.54 1.69 -11.39
N ASP A 132 -20.77 2.11 -12.40
CA ASP A 132 -21.28 2.53 -13.71
C ASP A 132 -22.08 1.40 -14.37
N GLU A 133 -21.53 0.18 -14.41
CA GLU A 133 -22.16 -1.01 -15.00
C GLU A 133 -23.45 -1.42 -14.27
N PHE A 134 -23.42 -1.44 -12.93
CA PHE A 134 -24.59 -1.78 -12.12
C PHE A 134 -25.72 -0.77 -12.30
N THR A 135 -25.37 0.52 -12.26
CA THR A 135 -26.31 1.63 -12.39
C THR A 135 -26.98 1.62 -13.77
N ALA A 136 -26.20 1.44 -14.84
CA ALA A 136 -26.72 1.33 -16.21
C ALA A 136 -27.65 0.12 -16.38
N LYS A 137 -27.34 -1.01 -15.72
CA LYS A 137 -28.23 -2.18 -15.72
C LYS A 137 -29.57 -1.88 -15.03
N ILE A 138 -29.54 -1.33 -13.82
CA ILE A 138 -30.76 -1.02 -13.06
C ILE A 138 -31.61 0.03 -13.77
N ALA A 139 -31.00 1.08 -14.31
CA ALA A 139 -31.71 2.09 -15.08
C ALA A 139 -32.37 1.50 -16.32
N ARG A 140 -31.70 0.58 -17.03
CA ARG A 140 -32.29 -0.17 -18.14
C ARG A 140 -33.49 -1.02 -17.68
N ASP A 141 -33.34 -1.76 -16.59
CA ASP A 141 -34.41 -2.61 -16.03
C ASP A 141 -35.64 -1.76 -15.63
N LEU A 142 -35.44 -0.58 -15.02
CA LEU A 142 -36.50 0.37 -14.65
C LEU A 142 -37.24 0.95 -15.86
N ARG A 143 -36.50 1.31 -16.91
CA ARG A 143 -37.08 1.81 -18.17
C ARG A 143 -37.90 0.72 -18.88
N MET A 144 -37.50 -0.55 -18.78
CA MET A 144 -38.22 -1.69 -19.37
C MET A 144 -39.39 -2.19 -18.53
N ALA A 145 -39.43 -1.89 -17.22
CA ALA A 145 -40.51 -2.31 -16.33
C ALA A 145 -41.86 -1.64 -16.64
N GLY A 146 -41.87 -0.50 -17.34
CA GLY A 146 -43.07 0.15 -17.86
C GLY A 146 -43.24 -0.11 -19.35
N GLY A 147 -44.01 -1.15 -19.70
CA GLY A 147 -44.41 -1.43 -21.08
C GLY A 147 -44.54 -2.92 -21.39
N GLY A 148 -45.70 -3.32 -21.92
CA GLY A 148 -45.97 -4.65 -22.48
C GLY A 148 -46.49 -5.71 -21.49
N HIS A 149 -45.94 -5.79 -20.28
CA HIS A 149 -46.37 -6.78 -19.26
C HIS A 149 -46.29 -6.30 -17.79
N GLY A 150 -46.06 -4.99 -17.54
CA GLY A 150 -45.87 -4.44 -16.18
C GLY A 150 -47.14 -3.91 -15.50
N TYR A 151 -47.15 -3.92 -14.15
CA TYR A 151 -48.28 -3.51 -13.28
C TYR A 151 -48.49 -1.98 -13.17
N HIS A 152 -47.77 -1.14 -13.92
CA HIS A 152 -47.84 0.33 -13.83
C HIS A 152 -47.95 0.98 -15.22
N GLU A 153 -48.80 2.00 -15.33
CA GLU A 153 -49.14 2.71 -16.58
C GLU A 153 -48.04 3.67 -17.07
N GLU A 154 -47.09 4.07 -16.21
CA GLU A 154 -46.00 4.98 -16.54
C GLU A 154 -44.62 4.33 -16.29
N PRO A 155 -43.70 4.35 -17.27
CA PRO A 155 -42.34 3.86 -17.09
C PRO A 155 -41.53 4.72 -16.12
N TYR A 156 -40.72 4.08 -15.27
CA TYR A 156 -39.91 4.70 -14.21
C TYR A 156 -38.67 5.45 -14.74
N HIS A 157 -38.82 6.25 -15.80
CA HIS A 157 -37.71 6.97 -16.44
C HIS A 157 -37.03 7.94 -15.48
N GLU A 158 -37.79 8.71 -14.69
CA GLU A 158 -37.23 9.66 -13.73
C GLU A 158 -36.37 8.97 -12.66
N PHE A 159 -36.78 7.79 -12.20
CA PHE A 159 -35.99 6.99 -11.25
C PHE A 159 -34.74 6.39 -11.90
N ALA A 160 -34.84 5.95 -13.15
CA ALA A 160 -33.70 5.46 -13.92
C ALA A 160 -32.64 6.55 -14.11
N ASP A 161 -33.07 7.75 -14.50
CA ASP A 161 -32.19 8.90 -14.72
C ASP A 161 -31.59 9.39 -13.39
N HIS A 162 -32.36 9.36 -12.30
CA HIS A 162 -31.86 9.69 -10.96
C HIS A 162 -30.78 8.71 -10.49
N ILE A 163 -30.98 7.40 -10.70
CA ILE A 163 -30.00 6.37 -10.36
C ILE A 163 -28.72 6.54 -11.18
N GLU A 164 -28.82 6.79 -12.49
CA GLU A 164 -27.66 7.10 -13.35
C GLU A 164 -26.88 8.33 -12.88
N CYS A 165 -27.57 9.41 -12.53
CA CYS A 165 -26.94 10.60 -11.99
C CYS A 165 -26.20 10.31 -10.67
N LYS A 166 -26.84 9.64 -9.71
CA LYS A 166 -26.24 9.34 -8.41
C LYS A 166 -25.11 8.31 -8.49
N GLY A 167 -25.26 7.31 -9.35
CA GLY A 167 -24.20 6.34 -9.64
C GLY A 167 -22.98 7.02 -10.25
N GLY A 168 -23.19 7.92 -11.23
CA GLY A 168 -22.13 8.72 -11.83
C GLY A 168 -21.39 9.60 -10.82
N ASP A 169 -22.12 10.30 -9.94
CA ASP A 169 -21.52 11.11 -8.86
C ASP A 169 -20.64 10.25 -7.93
N PHE A 170 -21.13 9.05 -7.56
CA PHE A 170 -20.39 8.14 -6.68
C PHE A 170 -19.15 7.57 -7.37
N ALA A 171 -19.27 7.14 -8.64
CA ALA A 171 -18.14 6.66 -9.43
C ALA A 171 -17.08 7.75 -9.62
N ALA A 172 -17.48 9.00 -9.85
CA ALA A 172 -16.57 10.15 -9.91
C ALA A 172 -15.84 10.38 -8.59
N SER A 173 -16.54 10.28 -7.44
CA SER A 173 -15.93 10.39 -6.11
C SER A 173 -14.89 9.30 -5.84
N LEU A 174 -15.11 8.07 -6.33
CA LEU A 174 -14.12 6.99 -6.21
C LEU A 174 -12.87 7.30 -7.03
N ARG A 175 -13.02 7.83 -8.25
CA ARG A 175 -11.91 8.21 -9.13
C ARG A 175 -11.10 9.39 -8.60
N SER A 176 -11.73 10.31 -7.85
CA SER A 176 -11.06 11.46 -7.24
C SER A 176 -10.30 11.13 -5.95
N ASN A 177 -10.68 10.08 -5.24
CA ASN A 177 -9.98 9.61 -4.05
C ASN A 177 -8.78 8.74 -4.49
N SER A 178 -7.64 9.38 -4.79
CA SER A 178 -6.36 8.73 -5.07
C SER A 178 -5.45 8.83 -3.85
#